data_AF-A0A356BWR8-F1
#
_entry.id   AF-A0A356BWR8-F1
#
_cell.length_a   1.000
_cell.length_b   1.000
_cell.length_c   1.000
_cell.angle_alpha   90.00
_cell.angle_beta   90.00
_cell.angle_gamma   90.00
#
_symmetry.space_group_name_H-M   'P 1'
#
loop_
_entity.id
_entity.type
_entity.pdbx_description
1 polymer ?
#
loop_
_entity_poly.entity_id
_entity_poly.type
_entity_poly.pdbx_seq_one_letter_code
_entity_poly.pdbx_strand_id
1 'polypeptide(L)'
;MPHSSALIGSMKQSGLNWDAAMLPHWGEPYPMTNTIIGGATLWVLKGHSEEEYRGVAEFLNFVAQPEQQAWWHKQTGYVPITNSAAAILEAEGHFEKEPYQRIAIDQLNYSDPTPDTKGLRLGNFVEIRNVVEEEMENIFAGNKSVEDGLNDAVKRANQLLEEFAEMYQ
;
A
#
# COMPACT_ATOMS: atom_id res chain seq x y z
N MET A 1 5.11 -12.02 -5.31
CA MET A 1 5.20 -10.80 -4.45
C MET A 1 4.04 -9.89 -4.84
N PRO A 2 3.28 -9.31 -3.90
CA PRO A 2 2.39 -8.21 -4.23
C PRO A 2 3.21 -7.03 -4.75
N HIS A 3 2.80 -6.46 -5.87
CA HIS A 3 3.48 -5.33 -6.50
C HIS A 3 2.54 -4.12 -6.57
N SER A 4 3.13 -2.93 -6.65
CA SER A 4 2.37 -1.70 -6.92
C SER A 4 1.59 -1.86 -8.22
N SER A 5 0.34 -1.36 -8.26
CA SER A 5 -0.46 -1.28 -9.48
C SER A 5 0.21 -0.47 -10.59
N ALA A 6 1.14 0.44 -10.23
CA ALA A 6 1.96 1.17 -11.19
C ALA A 6 2.83 0.25 -12.07
N LEU A 7 3.17 -0.96 -11.60
CA LEU A 7 3.94 -1.95 -12.37
C LEU A 7 3.22 -2.39 -13.66
N ILE A 8 1.89 -2.28 -13.69
CA ILE A 8 1.06 -2.64 -14.86
C ILE A 8 1.52 -1.90 -16.12
N GLY A 9 1.90 -0.62 -15.99
CA GLY A 9 2.41 0.17 -17.12
C GLY A 9 3.67 -0.43 -17.74
N SER A 10 4.61 -0.90 -16.90
CA SER A 10 5.83 -1.58 -17.35
C SER A 10 5.54 -2.97 -17.92
N MET A 11 4.62 -3.72 -17.32
CA MET A 11 4.24 -5.05 -17.81
C MET A 11 3.63 -4.98 -19.21
N LYS A 12 2.81 -3.97 -19.50
CA LYS A 12 2.29 -3.72 -20.85
C LYS A 12 3.37 -3.56 -21.91
N GLN A 13 4.52 -3.02 -21.54
CA GLN A 13 5.65 -2.77 -22.44
C GLN A 13 6.65 -3.92 -22.49
N SER A 14 6.47 -4.94 -21.65
CA SER A 14 7.45 -6.03 -21.47
C SER A 14 7.54 -6.99 -22.66
N GLY A 15 6.52 -7.05 -23.52
CA GLY A 15 6.42 -8.07 -24.58
C GLY A 15 6.11 -9.49 -24.06
N LEU A 16 5.91 -9.65 -22.75
CA LEU A 16 5.51 -10.92 -22.15
C LEU A 16 3.99 -11.14 -22.28
N ASN A 17 3.58 -12.40 -22.29
CA ASN A 17 2.19 -12.74 -22.02
C ASN A 17 1.99 -12.76 -20.50
N TRP A 18 1.19 -11.84 -19.98
CA TRP A 18 0.99 -11.67 -18.55
C TRP A 18 -0.48 -11.38 -18.24
N ASP A 19 -0.86 -11.62 -16.99
CA ASP A 19 -2.19 -11.36 -16.47
C ASP A 19 -2.07 -10.82 -15.02
N ALA A 20 -3.14 -10.23 -14.50
CA ALA A 20 -3.22 -9.78 -13.11
C ALA A 20 -4.49 -10.31 -12.46
N ALA A 21 -4.38 -10.65 -11.17
CA ALA A 21 -5.47 -11.14 -10.35
C ALA A 21 -5.36 -10.57 -8.94
N MET A 22 -6.45 -10.66 -8.17
CA MET A 22 -6.36 -10.46 -6.73
C MET A 22 -5.41 -11.49 -6.11
N LEU A 23 -4.81 -11.12 -4.98
CA LEU A 23 -3.97 -11.98 -4.16
C LEU A 23 -4.78 -13.20 -3.73
N PRO A 24 -4.18 -14.40 -3.82
CA PRO A 24 -4.81 -15.59 -3.28
C PRO A 24 -4.92 -15.46 -1.76
N HIS A 25 -5.97 -16.07 -1.19
CA HIS A 25 -6.12 -16.25 0.24
C HIS A 25 -6.12 -17.75 0.56
N TRP A 26 -5.92 -18.10 1.82
CA TRP A 26 -5.71 -19.49 2.24
C TRP A 26 -6.98 -20.36 2.17
N GLY A 27 -8.16 -19.76 1.95
CA GLY A 27 -9.45 -20.43 2.09
C GLY A 27 -9.87 -20.58 3.56
N GLU A 28 -10.98 -21.28 3.80
CA GLU A 28 -11.50 -21.53 5.15
C GLU A 28 -10.41 -22.12 6.08
N PRO A 29 -10.27 -21.63 7.34
CA PRO A 29 -11.11 -20.63 8.02
C PRO A 29 -10.65 -19.17 7.84
N TYR A 30 -9.79 -18.88 6.87
CA TYR A 30 -9.21 -17.55 6.61
C TYR A 30 -9.88 -16.90 5.39
N PRO A 31 -10.99 -16.16 5.61
CA PRO A 31 -11.68 -15.51 4.51
C PRO A 31 -10.79 -14.46 3.86
N MET A 32 -11.03 -14.21 2.58
CA MET A 32 -10.43 -13.07 1.90
C MET A 32 -10.89 -11.77 2.57
N THR A 33 -9.97 -10.82 2.68
CA THR A 33 -10.22 -9.49 3.27
C THR A 33 -9.55 -8.42 2.40
N ASN A 34 -9.81 -7.15 2.69
CA ASN A 34 -9.17 -6.03 2.02
C ASN A 34 -7.64 -6.06 2.17
N THR A 35 -6.94 -5.60 1.13
CA THR A 35 -5.51 -5.29 1.26
C THR A 35 -5.27 -3.94 1.92
N ILE A 36 -4.03 -3.70 2.33
CA ILE A 36 -3.56 -2.39 2.83
C ILE A 36 -2.79 -1.64 1.74
N ILE A 37 -2.80 -0.30 1.81
CA ILE A 37 -2.10 0.55 0.86
C ILE A 37 -0.58 0.58 1.15
N GLY A 38 0.22 0.69 0.09
CA GLY A 38 1.65 1.04 0.17
C GLY A 38 1.89 2.50 -0.23
N GLY A 39 3.08 2.80 -0.78
CA GLY A 39 3.39 4.12 -1.31
C GLY A 39 3.74 5.14 -0.23
N ALA A 40 3.31 6.39 -0.43
CA ALA A 40 3.66 7.53 0.42
C ALA A 40 2.45 8.42 0.70
N THR A 41 2.58 9.27 1.72
CA THR A 41 1.61 10.31 2.07
C THR A 41 2.28 11.68 2.12
N LEU A 42 1.49 12.74 1.96
CA LEU A 42 1.96 14.11 2.14
C LEU A 42 1.75 14.53 3.60
N TRP A 43 2.80 15.04 4.24
CA TRP A 43 2.76 15.57 5.61
C TRP A 43 3.00 17.08 5.61
N VAL A 44 2.29 17.78 6.49
CA VAL A 44 2.47 19.22 6.71
C VAL A 44 3.36 19.41 7.94
N LEU A 45 4.49 20.10 7.75
CA LEU A 45 5.43 20.36 8.84
C LEU A 45 4.93 21.49 9.74
N LYS A 46 5.37 21.48 11.01
CA LYS A 46 5.09 22.56 11.97
C LYS A 46 6.06 23.73 11.79
N GLY A 47 5.69 24.90 12.31
CA GLY A 47 6.57 26.08 12.40
C GLY A 47 6.40 27.10 11.27
N HIS A 48 5.36 26.97 10.45
CA HIS A 48 5.05 27.90 9.36
C HIS A 48 4.00 28.94 9.75
N SER A 49 3.92 30.00 8.95
CA SER A 49 2.94 31.09 9.06
C SER A 49 1.53 30.63 8.65
N GLU A 50 0.50 31.40 9.06
CA GLU A 50 -0.88 31.14 8.65
C GLU A 50 -1.06 31.21 7.13
N GLU A 51 -0.37 32.13 6.47
CA GLU A 51 -0.41 32.27 5.01
C GLU A 51 0.16 31.04 4.29
N GLU A 52 1.28 30.51 4.77
CA GLU A 52 1.86 29.27 4.23
C GLU A 52 0.93 28.08 4.44
N TYR A 53 0.33 27.93 5.64
CA TYR A 53 -0.64 26.86 5.88
C TYR A 53 -1.89 26.99 5.01
N ARG A 54 -2.34 28.21 4.70
CA ARG A 54 -3.43 28.45 3.75
C ARG A 54 -3.05 27.94 2.35
N GLY A 55 -1.84 28.28 1.88
CA GLY A 55 -1.33 27.78 0.60
C GLY A 55 -1.20 26.24 0.56
N VAL A 56 -0.70 25.62 1.63
CA VAL A 56 -0.63 24.16 1.74
C VAL A 56 -2.03 23.53 1.71
N ALA A 57 -3.00 24.11 2.42
CA ALA A 57 -4.38 23.64 2.39
C ALA A 57 -5.01 23.74 0.99
N GLU A 58 -4.78 24.84 0.28
CA GLU A 58 -5.23 25.00 -1.12
C GLU A 58 -4.58 23.96 -2.03
N PHE A 59 -3.28 23.71 -1.88
CA PHE A 59 -2.57 22.69 -2.64
C PHE A 59 -3.11 21.27 -2.37
N LEU A 60 -3.27 20.89 -1.09
CA LEU A 60 -3.83 19.60 -0.70
C LEU A 60 -5.26 19.43 -1.23
N ASN A 61 -6.07 20.49 -1.17
CA ASN A 61 -7.42 20.48 -1.74
C ASN A 61 -7.39 20.32 -3.27
N PHE A 62 -6.46 20.98 -3.97
CA PHE A 62 -6.30 20.83 -5.42
C PHE A 62 -5.92 19.40 -5.80
N VAL A 63 -4.87 18.83 -5.19
CA VAL A 63 -4.42 17.47 -5.56
C VAL A 63 -5.45 16.41 -5.17
N ALA A 64 -6.30 16.66 -4.16
CA ALA A 64 -7.38 15.75 -3.78
C ALA A 64 -8.65 15.87 -4.65
N GLN A 65 -8.73 16.84 -5.56
CA GLN A 65 -9.88 16.96 -6.47
C GLN A 65 -10.06 15.67 -7.29
N PRO A 66 -11.31 15.22 -7.53
CA PRO A 66 -11.59 13.99 -8.26
C PRO A 66 -10.90 13.90 -9.63
N GLU A 67 -10.87 14.99 -10.39
CA GLU A 67 -10.25 15.05 -11.72
C GLU A 67 -8.73 14.95 -11.65
N GLN A 68 -8.10 15.55 -10.63
CA GLN A 68 -6.66 15.46 -10.43
C GLN A 68 -6.24 14.05 -10.02
N GLN A 69 -7.05 13.39 -9.17
CA GLN A 69 -6.83 12.01 -8.78
C GLN A 69 -7.06 11.02 -9.94
N ALA A 70 -8.11 11.23 -10.75
CA ALA A 70 -8.34 10.45 -11.96
C ALA A 70 -7.19 10.63 -12.97
N TRP A 71 -6.74 11.87 -13.18
CA TRP A 71 -5.57 12.16 -14.01
C TRP A 71 -4.30 11.48 -13.47
N TRP A 72 -4.01 11.61 -12.17
CA TRP A 72 -2.86 10.99 -11.53
C TRP A 72 -2.86 9.47 -11.69
N HIS A 73 -4.02 8.83 -11.49
CA HIS A 73 -4.19 7.40 -11.73
C HIS A 73 -3.84 7.02 -13.17
N LYS A 74 -4.38 7.74 -14.17
CA LYS A 74 -4.09 7.47 -15.59
C LYS A 74 -2.59 7.62 -15.92
N GLN A 75 -1.92 8.62 -15.34
CA GLN A 75 -0.51 8.88 -15.63
C GLN A 75 0.44 7.89 -14.95
N THR A 76 0.08 7.39 -13.77
CA THR A 76 1.03 6.69 -12.89
C THR A 76 0.66 5.25 -12.59
N GLY A 77 -0.61 4.89 -12.74
CA GLY A 77 -1.17 3.62 -12.29
C GLY A 77 -1.36 3.50 -10.78
N TYR A 78 -1.04 4.53 -9.97
CA TYR A 78 -1.41 4.54 -8.55
C TYR A 78 -2.92 4.58 -8.38
N VAL A 79 -3.44 3.91 -7.35
CA VAL A 79 -4.89 3.93 -7.06
C VAL A 79 -5.37 5.36 -6.73
N PRO A 80 -6.57 5.76 -7.20
CA PRO A 80 -7.16 7.03 -6.80
C PRO A 80 -7.51 7.01 -5.31
N ILE A 81 -7.31 8.13 -4.61
CA ILE A 81 -7.56 8.19 -3.15
C ILE A 81 -9.03 8.47 -2.78
N THR A 82 -9.91 8.65 -3.77
CA THR A 82 -11.35 8.94 -3.56
C THR A 82 -12.25 8.11 -4.48
N ASN A 83 -13.45 7.77 -3.99
CA ASN A 83 -14.47 7.08 -4.78
C ASN A 83 -14.97 7.93 -5.96
N SER A 84 -15.00 9.27 -5.81
CA SER A 84 -15.40 10.17 -6.90
C SER A 84 -14.44 10.11 -8.07
N ALA A 85 -13.13 10.00 -7.83
CA ALA A 85 -12.15 9.82 -8.88
C ALA A 85 -12.28 8.45 -9.57
N ALA A 86 -12.55 7.38 -8.80
CA ALA A 86 -12.86 6.07 -9.37
C ALA A 86 -14.11 6.10 -10.25
N ALA A 87 -15.15 6.83 -9.86
CA ALA A 87 -16.37 7.01 -10.65
C ALA A 87 -16.12 7.78 -11.96
N ILE A 88 -15.24 8.79 -11.96
CA ILE A 88 -14.81 9.48 -13.18
C ILE A 88 -14.12 8.50 -14.13
N LEU A 89 -13.17 7.71 -13.62
CA LEU A 89 -12.45 6.70 -14.43
C LEU A 89 -13.40 5.67 -15.05
N GLU A 90 -14.39 5.19 -14.29
CA GLU A 90 -15.44 4.29 -14.78
C GLU A 90 -16.24 4.94 -15.91
N ALA A 91 -16.75 6.16 -15.69
CA ALA A 91 -17.58 6.88 -16.66
C ALA A 91 -16.84 7.20 -17.98
N GLU A 92 -15.52 7.34 -17.92
CA GLU A 92 -14.66 7.56 -19.09
C GLU A 92 -14.24 6.26 -19.81
N GLY A 93 -14.71 5.10 -19.34
CA GLY A 93 -14.35 3.79 -19.88
C GLY A 93 -12.88 3.42 -19.66
N HIS A 94 -12.25 3.96 -18.60
CA HIS A 94 -10.84 3.70 -18.31
C HIS A 94 -10.59 2.23 -18.02
N PHE A 95 -11.40 1.62 -17.15
CA PHE A 95 -11.23 0.22 -16.73
C PHE A 95 -11.63 -0.80 -17.81
N GLU A 96 -12.36 -0.39 -18.85
CA GLU A 96 -12.57 -1.24 -20.03
C GLU A 96 -11.27 -1.36 -20.86
N LYS A 97 -10.49 -0.27 -20.94
CA LYS A 97 -9.21 -0.21 -21.66
C LYS A 97 -8.04 -0.73 -20.81
N GLU A 98 -8.12 -0.52 -19.50
CA GLU A 98 -7.10 -0.84 -18.51
C GLU A 98 -7.68 -1.76 -17.41
N PRO A 99 -8.20 -2.96 -17.74
CA PRO A 99 -8.95 -3.81 -16.80
C PRO A 99 -8.12 -4.21 -15.57
N TYR A 100 -6.81 -4.39 -15.74
CA TYR A 100 -5.93 -4.77 -14.64
C TYR A 100 -5.76 -3.70 -13.58
N GLN A 101 -5.96 -2.41 -13.91
CA GLN A 101 -5.86 -1.33 -12.94
C GLN A 101 -7.06 -1.31 -11.98
N ARG A 102 -8.20 -1.89 -12.39
CA ARG A 102 -9.39 -2.03 -11.54
C ARG A 102 -9.17 -3.01 -10.38
N ILE A 103 -8.37 -4.05 -10.60
CA ILE A 103 -8.12 -5.11 -9.62
C ILE A 103 -7.57 -4.55 -8.31
N ALA A 104 -6.65 -3.59 -8.37
CA ALA A 104 -6.07 -2.98 -7.17
C ALA A 104 -7.12 -2.18 -6.38
N ILE A 105 -8.04 -1.50 -7.07
CA ILE A 105 -9.13 -0.75 -6.44
C ILE A 105 -10.11 -1.71 -5.78
N ASP A 106 -10.53 -2.76 -6.50
CA ASP A 106 -11.46 -3.75 -5.97
C ASP A 106 -10.87 -4.49 -4.77
N GLN A 107 -9.58 -4.83 -4.81
CA GLN A 107 -8.91 -5.54 -3.72
C GLN A 107 -8.73 -4.68 -2.46
N LEU A 108 -8.50 -3.37 -2.61
CA LEU A 108 -8.50 -2.44 -1.46
C LEU A 108 -9.88 -2.29 -0.83
N ASN A 109 -10.95 -2.45 -1.61
CA ASN A 109 -12.34 -2.30 -1.17
C ASN A 109 -13.07 -3.65 -1.03
N TYR A 110 -12.34 -4.76 -0.96
CA TYR A 110 -12.94 -6.11 -0.98
C TYR A 110 -13.90 -6.35 0.20
N SER A 111 -13.57 -5.80 1.36
CA SER A 111 -14.37 -5.87 2.58
C SER A 111 -14.23 -4.60 3.40
N ASP A 112 -15.17 -4.37 4.33
CA ASP A 112 -15.04 -3.29 5.32
C ASP A 112 -13.79 -3.52 6.19
N PRO A 113 -12.88 -2.53 6.32
CA PRO A 113 -11.68 -2.69 7.12
C PRO A 113 -11.97 -2.86 8.62
N THR A 114 -11.41 -3.90 9.21
CA THR A 114 -11.29 -4.12 10.66
C THR A 114 -10.19 -3.25 11.27
N PRO A 115 -10.08 -3.13 12.61
CA PRO A 115 -8.95 -2.44 13.25
C PRO A 115 -7.57 -2.90 12.75
N ASP A 116 -7.41 -4.19 12.48
CA ASP A 116 -6.14 -4.80 12.09
C ASP A 116 -5.85 -4.75 10.57
N THR A 117 -6.84 -4.38 9.75
CA THR A 117 -6.74 -4.38 8.27
C THR A 117 -6.81 -2.97 7.67
N LYS A 118 -6.81 -1.92 8.48
CA LYS A 118 -6.73 -0.52 8.01
C LYS A 118 -5.33 -0.10 7.56
N GLY A 119 -4.31 -0.84 7.98
CA GLY A 119 -2.90 -0.53 7.72
C GLY A 119 -2.01 -0.88 8.90
N LEU A 120 -0.71 -0.85 8.68
CA LEU A 120 0.28 -1.06 9.74
C LEU A 120 0.76 0.30 10.26
N ARG A 121 0.78 0.46 11.59
CA ARG A 121 1.30 1.65 12.26
C ARG A 121 2.29 1.23 13.33
N LEU A 122 3.53 1.06 12.91
CA LEU A 122 4.64 0.63 13.76
C LEU A 122 5.73 1.70 13.72
N GLY A 123 6.30 2.01 14.88
CA GLY A 123 7.56 2.74 14.95
C GLY A 123 8.69 1.87 14.40
N ASN A 124 9.74 2.49 13.83
CA ASN A 124 10.86 1.77 13.20
C ASN A 124 10.40 0.74 12.12
N PHE A 125 9.31 1.04 11.40
CA PHE A 125 8.69 0.09 10.47
C PHE A 125 9.60 -0.32 9.31
N VAL A 126 10.48 0.57 8.84
CA VAL A 126 11.41 0.27 7.74
C VAL A 126 12.44 -0.79 8.20
N GLU A 127 12.97 -0.63 9.40
CA GLU A 127 13.90 -1.55 10.02
C GLU A 127 13.23 -2.89 10.34
N ILE A 128 12.00 -2.86 10.88
CA ILE A 128 11.19 -4.07 11.11
C ILE A 128 10.98 -4.83 9.80
N ARG A 129 10.71 -4.13 8.70
CA ARG A 129 10.55 -4.77 7.39
C ARG A 129 11.83 -5.47 6.94
N ASN A 130 13.00 -4.85 7.11
CA ASN A 130 14.28 -5.48 6.79
C ASN A 130 14.51 -6.75 7.62
N VAL A 131 14.22 -6.70 8.93
CA VAL A 131 14.29 -7.87 9.81
C VAL A 131 13.40 -9.01 9.29
N VAL A 132 12.16 -8.71 8.93
CA VAL A 132 11.23 -9.72 8.39
C VAL A 132 11.76 -10.29 7.06
N GLU A 133 12.25 -9.44 6.16
CA GLU A 133 12.81 -9.88 4.87
C GLU A 133 14.03 -10.80 5.07
N GLU A 134 14.97 -10.45 5.96
CA GLU A 134 16.15 -11.28 6.28
C GLU A 134 15.78 -12.66 6.86
N GLU A 135 14.80 -12.73 7.76
CA GLU A 135 14.36 -14.00 8.33
C GLU A 135 13.63 -14.87 7.30
N MET A 136 12.84 -14.24 6.42
CA MET A 136 12.21 -14.93 5.29
C MET A 136 13.27 -15.48 4.31
N GLU A 137 14.33 -14.73 4.02
CA GLU A 137 15.45 -15.21 3.20
C GLU A 137 16.15 -16.41 3.85
N ASN A 138 16.37 -16.39 5.16
CA ASN A 138 16.94 -17.53 5.89
C ASN A 138 16.05 -18.78 5.85
N ILE A 139 14.72 -18.61 5.94
CA ILE A 139 13.75 -19.70 5.77
C ILE A 139 13.87 -20.27 4.35
N PHE A 140 13.83 -19.43 3.31
CA PHE A 140 13.87 -19.88 1.92
C PHE A 140 15.20 -20.50 1.51
N ALA A 141 16.31 -20.07 2.12
CA ALA A 141 17.62 -20.68 1.94
C ALA A 141 17.77 -22.03 2.68
N GLY A 142 16.82 -22.40 3.54
CA GLY A 142 16.88 -23.60 4.37
C GLY A 142 17.82 -23.48 5.58
N ASN A 143 18.25 -22.27 5.93
CA ASN A 143 19.11 -22.02 7.10
C ASN A 143 18.35 -22.07 8.42
N LYS A 144 17.04 -21.81 8.40
CA LYS A 144 16.13 -21.89 9.55
C LYS A 144 14.85 -22.62 9.19
N SER A 145 14.21 -23.23 10.19
CA SER A 145 12.82 -23.68 10.04
C SER A 145 11.89 -22.48 9.90
N VAL A 146 10.70 -22.69 9.34
CA VAL A 146 9.67 -21.64 9.23
C VAL A 146 9.33 -21.08 10.60
N GLU A 147 9.14 -21.96 11.60
CA GLU A 147 8.79 -21.56 12.96
C GLU A 147 9.91 -20.73 13.60
N ASP A 148 11.17 -21.17 13.51
CA ASP A 148 12.30 -20.46 14.10
C ASP A 148 12.50 -19.09 13.44
N GLY A 149 12.47 -19.01 12.11
CA GLY A 149 12.65 -17.74 11.40
C GLY A 149 11.53 -16.73 11.72
N LEU A 150 10.28 -17.17 11.78
CA LEU A 150 9.16 -16.28 12.13
C LEU A 150 9.21 -15.85 13.61
N ASN A 151 9.58 -16.75 14.52
CA ASN A 151 9.76 -16.40 15.93
C ASN A 151 10.91 -15.40 16.14
N ASP A 152 12.03 -15.57 15.43
CA ASP A 152 13.14 -14.62 15.46
C ASP A 152 12.74 -13.27 14.85
N ALA A 153 11.97 -13.25 13.76
CA ALA A 153 11.45 -12.02 13.17
C ALA A 153 10.59 -11.24 14.18
N VAL A 154 9.68 -11.92 14.88
CA VAL A 154 8.84 -11.30 15.93
C VAL A 154 9.70 -10.77 17.07
N LYS A 155 10.64 -11.58 17.57
CA LYS A 155 11.53 -11.18 18.66
C LYS A 155 12.34 -9.93 18.32
N ARG A 156 12.97 -9.91 17.15
CA ARG A 156 13.79 -8.78 16.66
C ARG A 156 12.93 -7.54 16.37
N ALA A 157 11.74 -7.72 15.81
CA ALA A 157 10.81 -6.61 15.58
C ALA A 157 10.31 -5.99 16.89
N ASN A 158 9.99 -6.80 17.90
CA ASN A 158 9.57 -6.31 19.21
C ASN A 158 10.65 -5.46 19.89
N GLN A 159 11.92 -5.84 19.78
CA GLN A 159 13.01 -5.01 20.29
C GLN A 159 13.02 -3.62 19.62
N LEU A 160 12.84 -3.55 18.29
CA LEU A 160 12.76 -2.28 17.58
C LEU A 160 11.54 -1.44 17.99
N LEU A 161 10.43 -2.08 18.32
CA LEU A 161 9.24 -1.41 18.84
C LEU A 161 9.46 -0.86 20.25
N GLU A 162 10.15 -1.60 21.11
CA GLU A 162 10.54 -1.16 22.46
C GLU A 162 11.49 0.05 22.36
N GLU A 163 12.53 -0.03 21.54
CA GLU A 163 13.45 1.09 21.27
C GLU A 163 12.70 2.32 20.76
N PHE A 164 11.74 2.14 19.84
CA PHE A 164 10.89 3.24 19.41
C PHE A 164 10.07 3.82 20.56
N ALA A 165 9.41 2.98 21.36
CA ALA A 165 8.59 3.42 22.47
C ALA A 165 9.39 4.23 23.50
N GLU A 166 10.63 3.81 23.81
CA GLU A 166 11.53 4.49 24.74
C GLU A 166 11.92 5.90 24.28
N MET A 167 12.00 6.16 22.97
CA MET A 167 12.31 7.51 22.45
C MET A 167 11.21 8.55 22.72
N TYR A 168 9.99 8.11 23.07
CA TYR A 168 8.82 8.97 23.27
C TYR A 168 8.21 8.86 24.68
N GLN A 169 8.92 8.25 25.62
CA GLN A 169 8.61 8.32 27.06
C GLN A 169 9.24 9.56 27.68
#